data_AF-A0AAN1NRC1-F1
#
_entry.id   AF-A0AAN1NRC1-F1
#
_cell.length_a   1.000
_cell.length_b   1.000
_cell.length_c   1.000
_cell.angle_alpha   90.00
_cell.angle_beta   90.00
_cell.angle_gamma   90.00
#
_symmetry.space_group_name_H-M   'P 1'
#
loop_
_entity.id
_entity.type
_entity.pdbx_description
1 polymer ?
#
loop_
_entity_poly.entity_id
_entity_poly.type
_entity_poly.pdbx_seq_one_letter_code
_entity_poly.pdbx_strand_id
1 'polypeptide(L)'
;MAGLPTKSDSALQQWHHLFESRGDVRSLQAQQHWQQLMRVGLPTRKHENWKYTPLDTLLSQQFVLPDAPQTLSAEQVDALALPLDAIRLVYVDGQFQPAFSSRDVELFEVQHSVAAERRPLPAAVQPEVFLHLTESLAEEVTTLRLARGKAAARPVYLLHITSGQQTGMNTVHYRHHLQLEESAEAEVIEHYVSLDERAHFTGTRFTFAIGDNAKLTHTKLAFESSASYHFAHNDLVIGNDGQVSSTSFLLGAGLSRHNTSTQLNGENTTLAINSLVLPVKQEVADTRTYLEHNKGHCVSRQMHKTIVRDKGRAVFNGHIKVAQHALKTDGQMTNNNLLLGKLSEVDTKPQLEIYADDVKCSHGATIGRIDDEQMFYLRSRGIEQDAAQTMIIHAFAAELTETLENEVMRQAVLQRIAQRFPGGDV
;
A
#
# COMPACT_ATOMS: atom_id res chain seq x y z
N MET A 1 -30.14 -23.58 19.14
CA MET A 1 -29.37 -24.27 18.09
C MET A 1 -28.27 -23.33 17.64
N ALA A 2 -27.02 -23.57 18.04
CA ALA A 2 -25.90 -22.81 17.50
C ALA A 2 -25.79 -23.15 16.01
N GLY A 3 -25.94 -22.15 15.14
CA GLY A 3 -25.78 -22.33 13.70
C GLY A 3 -24.38 -22.79 13.35
N LEU A 4 -24.21 -23.46 12.20
CA LEU A 4 -22.90 -23.78 11.66
C LEU A 4 -22.06 -22.49 11.53
N PRO A 5 -20.74 -22.51 11.85
CA PRO A 5 -19.89 -21.33 11.74
C PRO A 5 -19.89 -20.80 10.30
N THR A 6 -20.04 -19.49 10.13
CA THR A 6 -19.86 -18.87 8.81
C THR A 6 -18.38 -18.90 8.42
N LYS A 7 -18.06 -18.68 7.14
CA LYS A 7 -16.66 -18.53 6.68
C LYS A 7 -15.93 -17.43 7.47
N SER A 8 -16.63 -16.33 7.75
CA SER A 8 -16.12 -15.23 8.56
C SER A 8 -15.81 -15.68 10.00
N ASP A 9 -16.69 -16.46 10.63
CA ASP A 9 -16.45 -16.98 11.98
C ASP A 9 -15.25 -17.93 12.00
N SER A 10 -15.12 -18.79 10.97
CA SER A 10 -13.98 -19.70 10.84
C SER A 10 -12.66 -18.94 10.66
N ALA A 11 -12.61 -17.93 9.79
CA ALA A 11 -11.40 -17.12 9.58
C ALA A 11 -10.98 -16.37 10.87
N LEU A 12 -11.94 -15.78 11.58
CA LEU A 12 -11.68 -15.12 12.86
C LEU A 12 -11.14 -16.11 13.91
N GLN A 13 -11.72 -17.32 13.99
CA GLN A 13 -11.22 -18.37 14.89
C GLN A 13 -9.81 -18.83 14.53
N GLN A 14 -9.50 -18.96 13.23
CA GLN A 14 -8.16 -19.29 12.78
C GLN A 14 -7.16 -18.20 13.17
N TRP A 15 -7.44 -16.93 12.86
CA TRP A 15 -6.56 -15.83 13.29
C TRP A 15 -6.47 -15.70 14.81
N HIS A 16 -7.53 -16.02 15.57
CA HIS A 16 -7.49 -16.09 17.03
C HIS A 16 -6.49 -17.13 17.50
N HIS A 17 -6.52 -18.32 16.88
CA HIS A 17 -5.58 -19.38 17.19
C HIS A 17 -4.13 -18.97 16.86
N LEU A 18 -3.90 -18.28 15.74
CA LEU A 18 -2.57 -17.75 15.39
C LEU A 18 -2.12 -16.63 16.32
N PHE A 19 -3.05 -15.82 16.82
CA PHE A 19 -2.78 -14.79 17.82
C PHE A 19 -2.35 -15.41 19.15
N GLU A 20 -3.09 -16.43 19.63
CA GLU A 20 -2.83 -17.13 20.89
C GLU A 20 -1.63 -18.08 20.87
N SER A 21 -1.33 -18.72 19.74
CA SER A 21 -0.20 -19.66 19.61
C SER A 21 1.17 -19.01 19.87
N ARG A 22 1.22 -17.68 19.83
CA ARG A 22 2.38 -16.83 20.17
C ARG A 22 2.15 -16.00 21.45
N GLY A 23 1.18 -16.37 22.28
CA GLY A 23 0.59 -15.55 23.34
C GLY A 23 1.56 -14.98 24.37
N ASP A 24 2.63 -15.71 24.73
CA ASP A 24 3.63 -15.25 25.70
C ASP A 24 4.50 -14.08 25.20
N VAL A 25 4.36 -13.68 23.92
CA VAL A 25 5.20 -12.68 23.23
C VAL A 25 4.37 -11.51 22.65
N ARG A 26 3.07 -11.38 23.00
CA ARG A 26 2.22 -10.29 22.49
C ARG A 26 2.21 -9.09 23.43
N SER A 27 2.43 -7.88 22.89
CA SER A 27 2.29 -6.64 23.67
C SER A 27 0.84 -6.31 24.00
N LEU A 28 0.66 -5.44 25.00
CA LEU A 28 -0.63 -4.86 25.36
C LEU A 28 -1.32 -4.19 24.15
N GLN A 29 -0.56 -3.54 23.27
CA GLN A 29 -1.09 -2.89 22.06
C GLN A 29 -1.65 -3.92 21.07
N ALA A 30 -0.95 -5.04 20.86
CA ALA A 30 -1.43 -6.13 20.01
C ALA A 30 -2.75 -6.73 20.55
N GLN A 31 -2.85 -6.90 21.88
CA GLN A 31 -4.09 -7.34 22.55
C GLN A 31 -5.24 -6.34 22.39
N GLN A 32 -4.96 -5.03 22.52
CA GLN A 32 -5.96 -3.99 22.30
C GLN A 32 -6.49 -4.00 20.86
N HIS A 33 -5.60 -4.12 19.88
CA HIS A 33 -6.00 -4.23 18.48
C HIS A 33 -6.78 -5.52 18.19
N TRP A 34 -6.40 -6.64 18.80
CA TRP A 34 -7.18 -7.88 18.72
C TRP A 34 -8.60 -7.70 19.26
N GLN A 35 -8.76 -7.05 20.42
CA GLN A 35 -10.07 -6.74 20.99
C GLN A 35 -10.90 -5.83 20.06
N GLN A 36 -10.27 -4.83 19.43
CA GLN A 36 -10.96 -3.96 18.48
C GLN A 36 -11.36 -4.71 17.20
N LEU A 37 -10.51 -5.61 16.69
CA LEU A 37 -10.86 -6.50 15.57
C LEU A 37 -12.11 -7.33 15.91
N MET A 38 -12.17 -7.90 17.11
CA MET A 38 -13.33 -8.69 17.55
C MET A 38 -14.60 -7.83 17.74
N ARG A 39 -14.46 -6.55 18.12
CA ARG A 39 -15.58 -5.61 18.25
C ARG A 39 -16.11 -5.13 16.90
N VAL A 40 -15.21 -4.80 15.97
CA VAL A 40 -15.57 -4.34 14.62
C VAL A 40 -16.13 -5.51 13.80
N GLY A 41 -15.55 -6.70 13.97
CA GLY A 41 -15.94 -7.90 13.23
C GLY A 41 -15.52 -7.86 11.76
N LEU A 42 -15.73 -8.98 11.07
CA LEU A 42 -15.47 -9.02 9.63
C LEU A 42 -16.63 -8.41 8.83
N PRO A 43 -16.32 -7.58 7.83
CA PRO A 43 -17.33 -6.95 7.02
C PRO A 43 -17.90 -7.93 5.99
N THR A 44 -19.15 -7.69 5.65
CA THR A 44 -19.86 -8.33 4.53
C THR A 44 -20.02 -7.35 3.37
N ARG A 45 -20.38 -7.85 2.18
CA ARG A 45 -20.67 -7.01 1.00
C ARG A 45 -21.83 -6.01 1.18
N LYS A 46 -22.59 -6.10 2.27
CA LYS A 46 -23.61 -5.11 2.63
C LYS A 46 -23.03 -3.86 3.28
N HIS A 47 -21.81 -3.94 3.82
CA HIS A 47 -21.11 -2.79 4.37
C HIS A 47 -20.62 -1.90 3.23
N GLU A 48 -20.83 -0.60 3.37
CA GLU A 48 -20.58 0.39 2.35
C GLU A 48 -19.15 0.33 1.79
N ASN A 49 -18.16 0.21 2.68
CA ASN A 49 -16.75 0.17 2.31
C ASN A 49 -16.27 -1.18 1.73
N TRP A 50 -17.15 -2.18 1.61
CA TRP A 50 -16.82 -3.57 1.26
C TRP A 50 -17.70 -4.15 0.13
N LYS A 51 -18.57 -3.34 -0.49
CA LYS A 51 -19.49 -3.77 -1.54
C LYS A 51 -18.78 -4.42 -2.75
N TYR A 52 -17.63 -3.85 -3.13
CA TYR A 52 -16.89 -4.17 -4.37
C TYR A 52 -15.65 -5.04 -4.17
N THR A 53 -15.27 -5.28 -2.90
CA THR A 53 -14.04 -5.98 -2.50
C THR A 53 -14.43 -7.30 -1.83
N PRO A 54 -14.62 -8.38 -2.60
CA PRO A 54 -15.12 -9.64 -2.07
C PRO A 54 -14.07 -10.31 -1.18
N LEU A 55 -14.47 -10.75 0.02
CA LEU A 55 -13.59 -11.46 0.95
C LEU A 55 -13.81 -12.98 0.93
N ASP A 56 -14.80 -13.48 0.19
CA ASP A 56 -15.24 -14.88 0.23
C ASP A 56 -14.14 -15.90 -0.08
N THR A 57 -13.20 -15.55 -0.96
CA THR A 57 -12.06 -16.40 -1.37
C THR A 57 -10.94 -16.39 -0.34
N LEU A 58 -10.68 -15.24 0.28
CA LEU A 58 -9.71 -15.08 1.38
C LEU A 58 -10.21 -15.83 2.63
N LEU A 59 -11.45 -15.57 3.04
CA LEU A 59 -12.01 -16.12 4.28
C LEU A 59 -12.32 -17.63 4.20
N SER A 60 -12.27 -18.23 3.01
CA SER A 60 -12.36 -19.69 2.85
C SER A 60 -11.02 -20.41 2.98
N GLN A 61 -9.91 -19.69 3.09
CA GLN A 61 -8.59 -20.31 3.21
C GLN A 61 -8.36 -20.87 4.62
N GLN A 62 -7.40 -21.79 4.71
CA GLN A 62 -6.86 -22.25 5.97
C GLN A 62 -5.57 -21.46 6.26
N PHE A 63 -5.60 -20.55 7.23
CA PHE A 63 -4.47 -19.70 7.59
C PHE A 63 -3.48 -20.43 8.49
N VAL A 64 -2.21 -20.30 8.18
CA VAL A 64 -1.09 -20.84 8.95
C VAL A 64 0.01 -19.79 9.10
N LEU A 65 0.80 -19.89 10.17
CA LEU A 65 2.03 -19.10 10.30
C LEU A 65 3.18 -19.81 9.56
N PRO A 66 4.28 -19.12 9.27
CA PRO A 66 5.49 -19.76 8.75
C PRO A 66 5.99 -20.84 9.73
N ASP A 67 6.15 -22.09 9.26
CA ASP A 67 6.52 -23.24 10.10
C ASP A 67 7.95 -23.11 10.64
N ALA A 68 8.85 -22.52 9.86
CA ALA A 68 10.24 -22.27 10.19
C ALA A 68 10.77 -21.05 9.41
N PRO A 69 11.83 -20.38 9.89
CA PRO A 69 12.51 -19.35 9.12
C PRO A 69 12.96 -19.92 7.76
N GLN A 70 12.49 -19.31 6.67
CA GLN A 70 12.97 -19.65 5.34
C GLN A 70 14.48 -19.37 5.25
N THR A 71 15.24 -20.38 4.83
CA THR A 71 16.67 -20.20 4.58
C THR A 71 16.85 -19.84 3.11
N LEU A 72 17.00 -18.54 2.84
CA LEU A 72 17.30 -18.03 1.50
C LEU A 72 18.81 -17.87 1.31
N SER A 73 19.31 -18.01 0.08
CA SER A 73 20.66 -17.58 -0.28
C SER A 73 20.69 -16.09 -0.60
N ALA A 74 21.88 -15.47 -0.55
CA ALA A 74 22.04 -14.06 -0.93
C ALA A 74 21.62 -13.83 -2.40
N GLU A 75 21.92 -14.78 -3.28
CA GLU A 75 21.55 -14.73 -4.69
C GLU A 75 20.04 -14.75 -4.91
N GLN A 76 19.30 -15.52 -4.11
CA GLN A 76 17.83 -15.54 -4.18
C GLN A 76 17.24 -14.19 -3.76
N VAL A 77 17.77 -13.59 -2.70
CA VAL A 77 17.33 -12.27 -2.23
C VAL A 77 17.67 -11.18 -3.26
N ASP A 78 18.89 -11.20 -3.80
CA ASP A 78 19.34 -10.23 -4.79
C ASP A 78 18.57 -10.34 -6.12
N ALA A 79 18.15 -11.55 -6.53
CA ALA A 79 17.30 -11.75 -7.71
C ALA A 79 15.90 -11.14 -7.56
N LEU A 80 15.41 -11.01 -6.33
CA LEU A 80 14.12 -10.40 -6.01
C LEU A 80 14.24 -8.91 -5.66
N ALA A 81 15.45 -8.43 -5.39
CA ALA A 81 15.71 -7.05 -5.02
C ALA A 81 15.85 -6.15 -6.26
N LEU A 82 15.54 -4.87 -6.10
CA LEU A 82 15.96 -3.85 -7.05
C LEU A 82 17.43 -3.48 -6.80
N PRO A 83 18.25 -3.27 -7.85
CA PRO A 83 19.65 -2.89 -7.72
C PRO A 83 19.78 -1.38 -7.40
N LEU A 84 19.27 -0.99 -6.23
CA LEU A 84 19.27 0.39 -5.72
C LEU A 84 20.49 0.65 -4.84
N ASP A 85 21.09 1.82 -4.96
CA ASP A 85 22.00 2.33 -3.94
C ASP A 85 21.16 2.87 -2.76
N ALA A 86 20.94 2.01 -1.77
CA ALA A 86 19.98 2.24 -0.69
C ALA A 86 20.43 1.60 0.63
N ILE A 87 19.85 2.08 1.74
CA ILE A 87 19.90 1.38 3.03
C ILE A 87 18.86 0.25 2.97
N ARG A 88 19.28 -0.95 2.56
CA ARG A 88 18.39 -2.10 2.35
C ARG A 88 18.11 -2.83 3.66
N LEU A 89 16.84 -2.92 4.06
CA LEU A 89 16.36 -3.73 5.16
C LEU A 89 15.47 -4.84 4.60
N VAL A 90 15.86 -6.10 4.84
CA VAL A 90 15.20 -7.28 4.26
C VAL A 90 14.35 -7.98 5.33
N TYR A 91 13.13 -8.34 4.95
CA TYR A 91 12.20 -9.09 5.77
C TYR A 91 11.73 -10.31 4.99
N VAL A 92 11.78 -11.48 5.64
CA VAL A 92 11.32 -12.75 5.06
C VAL A 92 10.27 -13.32 5.98
N ASP A 93 9.07 -13.55 5.46
CA ASP A 93 7.95 -14.13 6.21
C ASP A 93 7.68 -13.46 7.57
N GLY A 94 7.75 -12.13 7.59
CA GLY A 94 7.42 -11.30 8.76
C GLY A 94 8.59 -10.99 9.68
N GLN A 95 9.75 -11.61 9.44
CA GLN A 95 10.94 -11.48 10.30
C GLN A 95 12.05 -10.71 9.60
N PHE A 96 12.72 -9.82 10.33
CA PHE A 96 13.90 -9.10 9.86
C PHE A 96 15.08 -10.05 9.63
N GLN A 97 15.83 -9.83 8.54
CA GLN A 97 16.97 -10.65 8.14
C GLN A 97 18.28 -9.82 8.17
N PRO A 98 19.02 -9.81 9.29
CA PRO A 98 20.26 -9.05 9.41
C PRO A 98 21.33 -9.45 8.39
N ALA A 99 21.34 -10.73 7.96
CA ALA A 99 22.32 -11.26 7.02
C ALA A 99 22.21 -10.66 5.61
N PHE A 100 21.02 -10.22 5.20
CA PHE A 100 20.76 -9.64 3.88
C PHE A 100 20.57 -8.12 3.90
N SER A 101 20.61 -7.53 5.09
CA SER A 101 20.36 -6.11 5.33
C SER A 101 21.65 -5.31 5.46
N SER A 102 21.58 -4.02 5.12
CA SER A 102 22.68 -3.07 5.32
C SER A 102 23.06 -2.98 6.79
N ARG A 103 24.35 -3.11 7.09
CA ARG A 103 24.90 -2.86 8.43
C ARG A 103 25.08 -1.37 8.71
N ASP A 104 25.37 -0.61 7.66
CA ASP A 104 25.44 0.85 7.72
C ASP A 104 24.06 1.43 7.39
N VAL A 105 23.48 2.10 8.36
CA VAL A 105 22.18 2.79 8.29
C VAL A 105 22.34 4.31 8.28
N GLU A 106 23.56 4.80 8.04
CA GLU A 106 23.91 6.21 7.93
C GLU A 106 23.42 7.07 9.11
N LEU A 107 22.50 8.00 8.83
CA LEU A 107 21.94 8.97 9.77
C LEU A 107 20.70 8.45 10.49
N PHE A 108 20.22 7.25 10.14
CA PHE A 108 19.02 6.68 10.75
C PHE A 108 19.35 5.96 12.06
N GLU A 109 18.51 6.18 13.06
CA GLU A 109 18.37 5.29 14.20
C GLU A 109 17.35 4.20 13.83
N VAL A 110 17.81 2.98 13.59
CA VAL A 110 16.96 1.83 13.25
C VAL A 110 16.88 0.89 14.45
N GLN A 111 15.67 0.57 14.88
CA GLN A 111 15.42 -0.40 15.95
C GLN A 111 14.45 -1.47 15.47
N HIS A 112 14.84 -2.73 15.67
CA HIS A 112 13.97 -3.88 15.46
C HIS A 112 13.58 -4.41 16.83
N SER A 113 12.29 -4.38 17.14
CA SER A 113 11.74 -4.88 18.39
C SER A 113 10.74 -5.99 18.12
N VAL A 114 10.83 -7.07 18.89
CA VAL A 114 9.77 -8.08 18.92
C VAL A 114 8.49 -7.47 19.49
N ALA A 115 7.34 -8.00 19.09
CA ALA A 115 6.03 -7.44 19.42
C ALA A 115 5.82 -7.20 20.93
N ALA A 116 6.39 -8.04 21.80
CA ALA A 116 6.32 -7.91 23.27
C ALA A 116 6.95 -6.61 23.81
N GLU A 117 8.01 -6.11 23.17
CA GLU A 117 8.79 -4.95 23.62
C GLU A 117 8.34 -3.64 22.97
N ARG A 118 7.24 -3.71 22.21
CA ARG A 118 6.73 -2.60 21.42
C ARG A 118 6.44 -1.38 22.30
N ARG A 119 7.14 -0.28 22.00
CA ARG A 119 6.80 1.03 22.56
C ARG A 119 5.48 1.54 21.98
N PRO A 120 4.71 2.37 22.73
CA PRO A 120 3.53 3.01 22.20
C PRO A 120 3.85 3.77 20.90
N LEU A 121 3.13 3.43 19.82
CA LEU A 121 3.18 4.12 18.54
C LEU A 121 1.94 5.01 18.39
N PRO A 122 1.95 5.99 17.47
CA PRO A 122 0.79 6.85 17.24
C PRO A 122 -0.49 6.06 16.98
N ALA A 123 -1.61 6.61 17.43
CA ALA A 123 -2.93 6.04 17.18
C ALA A 123 -3.23 5.98 15.68
N ALA A 124 -4.08 5.02 15.28
CA ALA A 124 -4.55 4.93 13.91
C ALA A 124 -5.43 6.13 13.54
N VAL A 125 -5.17 6.73 12.38
CA VAL A 125 -5.96 7.83 11.83
C VAL A 125 -7.36 7.35 11.45
N GLN A 126 -7.46 6.22 10.74
CA GLN A 126 -8.72 5.61 10.35
C GLN A 126 -8.74 4.12 10.73
N PRO A 127 -9.20 3.77 11.96
CA PRO A 127 -9.27 2.38 12.40
C PRO A 127 -10.16 1.52 11.48
N GLU A 128 -9.67 0.34 11.09
CA GLU A 128 -10.45 -0.66 10.35
C GLU A 128 -9.93 -2.09 10.62
N VAL A 129 -10.66 -3.08 10.14
CA VAL A 129 -10.49 -4.49 10.53
C VAL A 129 -9.11 -5.06 10.17
N PHE A 130 -8.56 -4.78 8.98
CA PHE A 130 -7.28 -5.36 8.53
C PHE A 130 -6.06 -4.63 9.11
N LEU A 131 -6.20 -3.35 9.45
CA LEU A 131 -5.27 -2.61 10.29
C LEU A 131 -5.16 -3.28 11.65
N HIS A 132 -6.29 -3.55 12.30
CA HIS A 132 -6.30 -4.23 13.60
C HIS A 132 -5.72 -5.64 13.52
N LEU A 133 -6.04 -6.38 12.44
CA LEU A 133 -5.45 -7.69 12.20
C LEU A 133 -3.92 -7.60 12.12
N THR A 134 -3.40 -6.69 11.32
CA THR A 134 -1.95 -6.49 11.15
C THR A 134 -1.27 -6.04 12.44
N GLU A 135 -1.87 -5.08 13.15
CA GLU A 135 -1.32 -4.61 14.44
C GLU A 135 -1.34 -5.72 15.52
N SER A 136 -2.27 -6.66 15.43
CA SER A 136 -2.38 -7.78 16.37
C SER A 136 -1.43 -8.95 16.06
N LEU A 137 -1.22 -9.25 14.77
CA LEU A 137 -0.47 -10.43 14.33
C LEU A 137 0.99 -10.15 14.01
N ALA A 138 1.39 -8.90 13.75
CA ALA A 138 2.79 -8.55 13.52
C ALA A 138 3.67 -9.05 14.68
N GLU A 139 4.71 -9.83 14.34
CA GLU A 139 5.64 -10.41 15.31
C GLU A 139 6.81 -9.46 15.62
N GLU A 140 7.16 -8.61 14.66
CA GLU A 140 8.23 -7.63 14.77
C GLU A 140 7.76 -6.25 14.33
N VAL A 141 8.37 -5.23 14.93
CA VAL A 141 8.19 -3.83 14.57
C VAL A 141 9.55 -3.24 14.25
N THR A 142 9.67 -2.60 13.09
CA THR A 142 10.84 -1.76 12.78
C THR A 142 10.49 -0.31 12.99
N THR A 143 11.26 0.39 13.83
CA THR A 143 11.19 1.85 13.95
C THR A 143 12.43 2.47 13.34
N LEU A 144 12.22 3.51 12.56
CA LEU A 144 13.25 4.33 11.94
C LEU A 144 13.06 5.76 12.42
N ARG A 145 14.16 6.42 12.79
CA ARG A 145 14.15 7.82 13.18
C ARG A 145 15.30 8.55 12.48
N LEU A 146 14.97 9.69 11.88
CA LEU A 146 15.94 10.63 11.33
C LEU A 146 15.90 11.91 12.14
N ALA A 147 17.03 12.27 12.74
CA ALA A 147 17.14 13.39 13.66
C ALA A 147 16.96 14.75 12.97
N ARG A 148 16.66 15.78 13.77
CA ARG A 148 16.40 17.15 13.31
C ARG A 148 17.47 17.67 12.33
N GLY A 149 17.02 18.27 11.23
CA GLY A 149 17.86 18.94 10.24
C GLY A 149 18.77 18.01 9.44
N LYS A 150 18.58 16.69 9.51
CA LYS A 150 19.35 15.71 8.73
C LYS A 150 18.64 15.38 7.42
N ALA A 151 19.39 15.43 6.33
CA ALA A 151 18.95 14.92 5.03
C ALA A 151 19.70 13.61 4.74
N ALA A 152 18.95 12.52 4.57
CA ALA A 152 19.52 11.22 4.19
C ALA A 152 20.01 11.27 2.74
N ALA A 153 21.21 10.77 2.48
CA ALA A 153 21.78 10.77 1.13
C ALA A 153 21.20 9.64 0.27
N ARG A 154 20.90 8.50 0.90
CA ARG A 154 20.32 7.32 0.24
C ARG A 154 18.93 7.01 0.79
N PRO A 155 18.04 6.46 -0.05
CA PRO A 155 16.72 6.01 0.41
C PRO A 155 16.83 4.81 1.35
N VAL A 156 15.88 4.67 2.25
CA VAL A 156 15.64 3.42 2.97
C VAL A 156 14.82 2.49 2.08
N TYR A 157 15.33 1.29 1.82
CA TYR A 157 14.68 0.29 0.98
C TYR A 157 14.25 -0.92 1.82
N LEU A 158 12.95 -1.02 2.09
CA LEU A 158 12.34 -2.11 2.82
C LEU A 158 11.89 -3.19 1.82
N LEU A 159 12.61 -4.30 1.75
CA LEU A 159 12.30 -5.44 0.90
C LEU A 159 11.56 -6.52 1.71
N HIS A 160 10.32 -6.79 1.34
CA HIS A 160 9.47 -7.81 1.96
C HIS A 160 9.32 -8.99 1.00
N ILE A 161 9.86 -10.14 1.40
CA ILE A 161 9.74 -11.41 0.67
C ILE A 161 8.79 -12.31 1.45
N THR A 162 7.71 -12.73 0.81
CA THR A 162 6.72 -13.62 1.42
C THR A 162 6.63 -14.92 0.64
N SER A 163 6.71 -16.05 1.33
CA SER A 163 6.61 -17.39 0.76
C SER A 163 5.21 -17.98 0.95
N GLY A 164 4.73 -18.73 -0.05
CA GLY A 164 3.57 -19.59 0.15
C GLY A 164 3.97 -20.96 0.70
N GLN A 165 3.00 -21.71 1.20
CA GLN A 165 3.21 -23.07 1.72
C GLN A 165 2.44 -24.12 0.92
N GLN A 166 2.81 -25.39 1.11
CA GLN A 166 2.15 -26.51 0.45
C GLN A 166 0.79 -26.85 1.09
N THR A 167 0.67 -26.67 2.40
CA THR A 167 -0.54 -26.95 3.18
C THR A 167 -0.96 -25.71 3.96
N GLY A 168 -2.16 -25.22 3.72
CA GLY A 168 -2.61 -23.93 4.24
C GLY A 168 -1.99 -22.75 3.50
N MET A 169 -2.45 -21.56 3.85
CA MET A 169 -2.00 -20.29 3.32
C MET A 169 -1.22 -19.56 4.39
N ASN A 170 0.05 -19.32 4.10
CA ASN A 170 0.94 -18.56 4.98
C ASN A 170 0.38 -17.15 5.18
N THR A 171 0.29 -16.69 6.43
CA THR A 171 -0.21 -15.36 6.81
C THR A 171 0.88 -14.57 7.51
N VAL A 172 1.26 -13.45 6.91
CA VAL A 172 2.45 -12.69 7.32
C VAL A 172 2.07 -11.23 7.49
N HIS A 173 2.48 -10.63 8.61
CA HIS A 173 2.13 -9.26 8.96
C HIS A 173 3.38 -8.42 9.24
N TYR A 174 3.61 -7.38 8.43
CA TYR A 174 4.74 -6.47 8.55
C TYR A 174 4.33 -5.15 9.22
N ARG A 175 5.15 -4.62 10.12
CA ARG A 175 4.88 -3.37 10.84
C ARG A 175 6.10 -2.45 10.92
N HIS A 176 5.96 -1.25 10.35
CA HIS A 176 7.04 -0.26 10.30
C HIS A 176 6.58 1.11 10.80
N HIS A 177 7.48 1.87 11.42
CA HIS A 177 7.22 3.25 11.82
C HIS A 177 8.41 4.14 11.48
N LEU A 178 8.16 5.28 10.82
CA LEU A 178 9.17 6.29 10.51
C LEU A 178 8.85 7.57 11.28
N GLN A 179 9.82 8.07 12.02
CA GLN A 179 9.79 9.39 12.63
C GLN A 179 10.82 10.28 11.90
N LEU A 180 10.34 11.26 11.15
CA LEU A 180 11.17 12.37 10.69
C LEU A 180 11.02 13.51 11.69
N GLU A 181 12.11 13.93 12.30
CA GLU A 181 12.09 15.12 13.15
C GLU A 181 12.05 16.40 12.30
N GLU A 182 11.95 17.55 12.97
CA GLU A 182 11.89 18.85 12.32
C GLU A 182 12.99 19.03 11.27
N SER A 183 12.63 19.51 10.07
CA SER A 183 13.57 19.75 8.96
C SER A 183 14.39 18.53 8.51
N ALA A 184 13.95 17.31 8.83
CA ALA A 184 14.58 16.09 8.31
C ALA A 184 14.06 15.76 6.90
N GLU A 185 14.92 15.21 6.05
CA GLU A 185 14.58 14.81 4.68
C GLU A 185 14.95 13.35 4.43
N ALA A 186 14.01 12.55 3.93
CA ALA A 186 14.23 11.16 3.62
C ALA A 186 13.39 10.67 2.44
N GLU A 187 13.90 9.65 1.76
CA GLU A 187 13.14 8.82 0.83
C GLU A 187 13.02 7.40 1.41
N VAL A 188 11.83 6.80 1.29
CA VAL A 188 11.58 5.43 1.75
C VAL A 188 10.80 4.65 0.70
N ILE A 189 11.25 3.42 0.45
CA ILE A 189 10.70 2.51 -0.55
C ILE A 189 10.23 1.25 0.16
N GLU A 190 8.94 0.91 0.03
CA GLU A 190 8.43 -0.43 0.37
C GLU A 190 8.38 -1.28 -0.90
N HIS A 191 8.91 -2.51 -0.87
CA HIS A 191 8.85 -3.43 -2.01
C HIS A 191 8.44 -4.83 -1.55
N TYR A 192 7.24 -5.24 -1.97
CA TYR A 192 6.65 -6.52 -1.65
C TYR A 192 6.75 -7.46 -2.85
N VAL A 193 7.34 -8.62 -2.63
CA VAL A 193 7.54 -9.67 -3.64
C VAL A 193 7.21 -11.03 -3.05
N SER A 194 6.82 -11.96 -3.93
CA SER A 194 6.60 -13.35 -3.55
C SER A 194 7.86 -14.16 -3.84
N LEU A 195 8.23 -15.04 -2.91
CA LEU A 195 9.35 -15.97 -3.12
C LEU A 195 9.05 -16.95 -4.26
N ASP A 196 7.78 -17.36 -4.37
CA ASP A 196 7.28 -18.28 -5.37
C ASP A 196 5.84 -17.92 -5.80
N GLU A 197 5.26 -18.72 -6.69
CA GLU A 197 3.90 -18.54 -7.20
C GLU A 197 2.81 -19.08 -6.26
N ARG A 198 3.17 -19.61 -5.08
CA ARG A 198 2.19 -20.15 -4.14
C ARG A 198 1.50 -19.00 -3.41
N ALA A 199 0.22 -19.20 -3.11
CA ALA A 199 -0.58 -18.21 -2.43
C ALA A 199 -0.09 -17.96 -1.00
N HIS A 200 -0.10 -16.70 -0.60
CA HIS A 200 0.11 -16.24 0.76
C HIS A 200 -0.80 -15.04 1.03
N PHE A 201 -0.90 -14.66 2.31
CA PHE A 201 -1.64 -13.50 2.75
C PHE A 201 -0.70 -12.54 3.48
N THR A 202 -0.46 -11.39 2.84
CA THR A 202 0.34 -10.30 3.38
C THR A 202 -0.57 -9.25 3.99
N GLY A 203 -0.37 -8.99 5.27
CA GLY A 203 -0.82 -7.78 5.95
C GLY A 203 0.35 -6.82 6.16
N THR A 204 0.14 -5.52 5.95
CA THR A 204 1.21 -4.56 6.22
C THR A 204 0.71 -3.21 6.71
N ARG A 205 1.51 -2.58 7.57
CA ARG A 205 1.24 -1.26 8.10
C ARG A 205 2.52 -0.46 8.25
N PHE A 206 2.58 0.67 7.56
CA PHE A 206 3.64 1.66 7.71
C PHE A 206 3.07 2.99 8.18
N THR A 207 3.44 3.41 9.38
CA THR A 207 3.03 4.70 9.95
C THR A 207 4.17 5.71 9.91
N PHE A 208 3.89 6.96 9.57
CA PHE A 208 4.87 8.03 9.46
C PHE A 208 4.45 9.21 10.33
N ALA A 209 5.38 9.68 11.17
CA ALA A 209 5.27 10.92 11.90
C ALA A 209 6.27 11.92 11.32
N ILE A 210 5.75 12.97 10.68
CA ILE A 210 6.53 13.94 9.91
C ILE A 210 6.53 15.26 10.69
N GLY A 211 7.70 15.61 11.22
CA GLY A 211 7.92 16.85 11.96
C GLY A 211 7.79 18.11 11.08
N ASP A 212 7.85 19.25 11.74
CA ASP A 212 7.72 20.54 11.06
C ASP A 212 8.86 20.77 10.04
N ASN A 213 8.56 21.36 8.89
CA ASN A 213 9.50 21.60 7.79
C ASN A 213 10.22 20.34 7.25
N ALA A 214 9.76 19.13 7.62
CA ALA A 214 10.35 17.88 7.14
C ALA A 214 9.84 17.50 5.74
N LYS A 215 10.66 16.75 5.00
CA LYS A 215 10.35 16.28 3.65
C LYS A 215 10.42 14.75 3.56
N LEU A 216 9.37 14.15 3.01
CA LEU A 216 9.29 12.72 2.77
C LEU A 216 8.91 12.43 1.32
N THR A 217 9.69 11.57 0.68
CA THR A 217 9.28 10.85 -0.53
C THR A 217 9.06 9.38 -0.17
N HIS A 218 7.85 8.88 -0.38
CA HIS A 218 7.47 7.49 -0.11
C HIS A 218 7.03 6.81 -1.40
N THR A 219 7.59 5.63 -1.68
CA THR A 219 7.21 4.79 -2.81
C THR A 219 6.84 3.40 -2.33
N LYS A 220 5.68 2.88 -2.74
CA LYS A 220 5.24 1.52 -2.45
C LYS A 220 5.13 0.71 -3.73
N LEU A 221 5.84 -0.41 -3.80
CA LEU A 221 5.82 -1.37 -4.90
C LEU A 221 5.22 -2.68 -4.39
N ALA A 222 3.96 -2.96 -4.73
CA ALA A 222 3.31 -4.22 -4.36
C ALA A 222 3.28 -5.17 -5.57
N PHE A 223 4.33 -5.99 -5.70
CA PHE A 223 4.62 -6.82 -6.89
C PHE A 223 4.49 -8.32 -6.60
N GLU A 224 3.68 -8.69 -5.61
CA GLU A 224 3.40 -10.07 -5.25
C GLU A 224 2.67 -10.85 -6.36
N SER A 225 2.70 -12.19 -6.27
CA SER A 225 2.08 -13.10 -7.23
C SER A 225 0.56 -12.93 -7.27
N SER A 226 -0.06 -13.22 -8.42
CA SER A 226 -1.52 -13.13 -8.59
C SER A 226 -2.31 -14.16 -7.75
N ALA A 227 -1.64 -15.12 -7.11
CA ALA A 227 -2.29 -16.09 -6.22
C ALA A 227 -2.49 -15.54 -4.79
N SER A 228 -1.77 -14.48 -4.44
CA SER A 228 -1.69 -13.96 -3.07
C SER A 228 -2.71 -12.86 -2.77
N TYR A 229 -2.80 -12.51 -1.49
CA TYR A 229 -3.68 -11.48 -0.94
C TYR A 229 -2.85 -10.41 -0.24
N HIS A 230 -3.14 -9.13 -0.50
CA HIS A 230 -2.38 -8.02 0.08
C HIS A 230 -3.30 -6.99 0.73
N PHE A 231 -3.25 -6.85 2.06
CA PHE A 231 -4.06 -5.90 2.80
C PHE A 231 -3.16 -4.95 3.59
N ALA A 232 -3.17 -3.67 3.18
CA ALA A 232 -2.25 -2.68 3.68
C ALA A 232 -2.97 -1.46 4.25
N HIS A 233 -2.44 -0.88 5.32
CA HIS A 233 -2.89 0.39 5.86
C HIS A 233 -1.72 1.24 6.34
N ASN A 234 -1.41 2.30 5.58
CA ASN A 234 -0.37 3.26 5.93
C ASN A 234 -0.98 4.54 6.53
N ASP A 235 -0.29 5.18 7.48
CA ASP A 235 -0.73 6.43 8.09
C ASP A 235 0.34 7.52 7.92
N LEU A 236 -0.06 8.73 7.51
CA LEU A 236 0.81 9.90 7.42
C LEU A 236 0.29 10.98 8.38
N VAL A 237 1.06 11.34 9.40
CA VAL A 237 0.74 12.45 10.30
C VAL A 237 1.77 13.55 10.12
N ILE A 238 1.32 14.72 9.66
CA ILE A 238 2.22 15.77 9.15
C ILE A 238 2.06 17.07 9.95
N GLY A 239 3.20 17.62 10.39
CA GLY A 239 3.33 18.91 11.06
C GLY A 239 3.34 20.11 10.11
N ASN A 240 3.75 21.27 10.62
CA ASN A 240 3.76 22.54 9.88
C ASN A 240 4.78 22.52 8.76
N ASP A 241 4.49 23.19 7.65
CA ASP A 241 5.44 23.39 6.53
C ASP A 241 6.02 22.08 5.95
N GLY A 242 5.38 20.93 6.23
CA GLY A 242 5.83 19.63 5.76
C GLY A 242 5.61 19.43 4.27
N GLN A 243 6.48 18.65 3.63
CA GLN A 243 6.37 18.31 2.21
C GLN A 243 6.41 16.79 2.04
N VAL A 244 5.28 16.20 1.66
CA VAL A 244 5.16 14.74 1.58
C VAL A 244 4.63 14.32 0.21
N SER A 245 5.33 13.38 -0.43
CA SER A 245 4.86 12.66 -1.60
C SER A 245 4.78 11.17 -1.29
N SER A 246 3.66 10.52 -1.61
CA SER A 246 3.44 9.10 -1.44
C SER A 246 2.88 8.49 -2.72
N THR A 247 3.63 7.62 -3.40
CA THR A 247 3.22 7.00 -4.65
C THR A 247 3.20 5.48 -4.54
N SER A 248 2.03 4.87 -4.79
CA SER A 248 1.83 3.42 -4.67
C SER A 248 1.57 2.77 -6.03
N PHE A 249 2.39 1.79 -6.42
CA PHE A 249 2.21 0.93 -7.58
C PHE A 249 1.71 -0.44 -7.12
N LEU A 250 0.40 -0.68 -7.25
CA LEU A 250 -0.26 -1.93 -6.86
C LEU A 250 -0.41 -2.81 -8.11
N LEU A 251 0.67 -3.52 -8.44
CA LEU A 251 0.83 -4.29 -9.67
C LEU A 251 1.07 -5.78 -9.35
N GLY A 252 0.31 -6.31 -8.40
CA GLY A 252 0.46 -7.64 -7.82
C GLY A 252 -0.82 -8.10 -7.13
N ALA A 253 -0.76 -9.29 -6.55
CA ALA A 253 -1.83 -9.93 -5.76
C ALA A 253 -3.14 -10.20 -6.51
N GLY A 254 -3.76 -11.35 -6.22
CA GLY A 254 -5.09 -11.71 -6.70
C GLY A 254 -6.17 -10.80 -6.15
N LEU A 255 -6.05 -10.45 -4.87
CA LEU A 255 -6.90 -9.48 -4.20
C LEU A 255 -6.01 -8.55 -3.38
N SER A 256 -5.98 -7.28 -3.75
CA SER A 256 -5.28 -6.25 -2.99
C SER A 256 -6.24 -5.19 -2.47
N ARG A 257 -6.01 -4.72 -1.24
CA ARG A 257 -6.65 -3.55 -0.67
C ARG A 257 -5.61 -2.72 0.09
N HIS A 258 -5.35 -1.51 -0.40
CA HIS A 258 -4.40 -0.60 0.21
C HIS A 258 -5.07 0.70 0.63
N ASN A 259 -4.91 1.06 1.90
CA ASN A 259 -5.33 2.32 2.47
C ASN A 259 -4.11 3.21 2.75
N THR A 260 -4.25 4.51 2.48
CA THR A 260 -3.37 5.56 3.01
C THR A 260 -4.22 6.61 3.73
N SER A 261 -4.07 6.70 5.05
CA SER A 261 -4.80 7.63 5.90
C SER A 261 -3.89 8.77 6.36
N THR A 262 -4.30 10.01 6.17
CA THR A 262 -3.42 11.17 6.34
C THR A 262 -4.07 12.26 7.17
N GLN A 263 -3.31 12.85 8.09
CA GLN A 263 -3.69 14.05 8.84
C GLN A 263 -2.70 15.18 8.58
N LEU A 264 -3.22 16.32 8.13
CA LEU A 264 -2.48 17.58 8.04
C LEU A 264 -2.75 18.38 9.31
N ASN A 265 -1.89 18.16 10.32
CA ASN A 265 -2.03 18.71 11.66
C ASN A 265 -1.24 20.02 11.87
N GLY A 266 -0.43 20.42 10.88
CA GLY A 266 0.19 21.74 10.79
C GLY A 266 -0.28 22.53 9.57
N GLU A 267 -0.02 23.84 9.58
CA GLU A 267 -0.34 24.75 8.47
C GLU A 267 0.75 24.71 7.38
N ASN A 268 0.44 25.24 6.20
CA ASN A 268 1.37 25.39 5.07
C ASN A 268 1.97 24.06 4.55
N THR A 269 1.34 22.93 4.82
CA THR A 269 1.79 21.61 4.37
C THR A 269 1.46 21.37 2.91
N THR A 270 2.37 20.74 2.17
CA THR A 270 2.12 20.22 0.81
C THR A 270 2.11 18.70 0.81
N LEU A 271 1.06 18.12 0.24
CA LEU A 271 0.85 16.68 0.17
C LEU A 271 0.55 16.22 -1.27
N ALA A 272 1.25 15.20 -1.73
CA ALA A 272 0.90 14.43 -2.91
C ALA A 272 0.62 12.96 -2.53
N ILE A 273 -0.52 12.40 -2.94
CA ILE A 273 -0.82 10.96 -2.79
C ILE A 273 -1.26 10.40 -4.13
N ASN A 274 -0.49 9.45 -4.64
CA ASN A 274 -0.68 8.89 -5.96
C ASN A 274 -0.82 7.38 -5.90
N SER A 275 -1.57 6.80 -6.84
CA SER A 275 -1.55 5.35 -7.03
C SER A 275 -1.78 4.92 -8.47
N LEU A 276 -1.06 3.90 -8.91
CA LEU A 276 -1.35 3.15 -10.13
C LEU A 276 -1.78 1.74 -9.75
N VAL A 277 -2.93 1.30 -10.27
CA VAL A 277 -3.40 -0.08 -10.13
C VAL A 277 -3.71 -0.68 -11.49
N LEU A 278 -3.34 -1.95 -11.69
CA LEU A 278 -3.50 -2.63 -12.98
C LEU A 278 -4.04 -4.06 -12.81
N PRO A 279 -5.29 -4.27 -12.36
CA PRO A 279 -5.85 -5.62 -12.22
C PRO A 279 -6.04 -6.30 -13.57
N VAL A 280 -5.59 -7.55 -13.69
CA VAL A 280 -5.73 -8.41 -14.88
C VAL A 280 -6.51 -9.68 -14.56
N LYS A 281 -6.88 -10.49 -15.57
CA LYS A 281 -7.58 -11.76 -15.40
C LYS A 281 -8.85 -11.63 -14.53
N GLN A 282 -8.80 -12.05 -13.27
CA GLN A 282 -9.90 -12.01 -12.29
C GLN A 282 -9.47 -11.26 -11.01
N GLU A 283 -8.38 -10.50 -11.08
CA GLU A 283 -7.84 -9.79 -9.93
C GLU A 283 -8.76 -8.65 -9.50
N VAL A 284 -8.73 -8.34 -8.20
CA VAL A 284 -9.40 -7.18 -7.62
C VAL A 284 -8.34 -6.30 -6.95
N ALA A 285 -8.21 -5.06 -7.40
CA ALA A 285 -7.30 -4.07 -6.83
C ALA A 285 -8.08 -2.89 -6.26
N ASP A 286 -8.04 -2.73 -4.94
CA ASP A 286 -8.75 -1.70 -4.17
C ASP A 286 -7.75 -0.70 -3.59
N THR A 287 -7.79 0.54 -4.05
CA THR A 287 -6.91 1.62 -3.57
C THR A 287 -7.72 2.74 -2.93
N ARG A 288 -7.31 3.14 -1.73
CA ARG A 288 -8.11 3.98 -0.86
C ARG A 288 -7.29 5.06 -0.17
N THR A 289 -7.86 6.25 -0.07
CA THR A 289 -7.28 7.37 0.66
C THR A 289 -8.29 7.99 1.62
N TYR A 290 -7.82 8.34 2.82
CA TYR A 290 -8.55 9.15 3.78
C TYR A 290 -7.66 10.33 4.15
N LEU A 291 -8.15 11.55 3.95
CA LEU A 291 -7.38 12.77 4.18
C LEU A 291 -8.15 13.73 5.07
N GLU A 292 -7.55 14.11 6.20
CA GLU A 292 -8.04 15.18 7.05
C GLU A 292 -7.16 16.43 6.89
N HIS A 293 -7.73 17.50 6.34
CA HIS A 293 -7.22 18.85 6.49
C HIS A 293 -7.69 19.38 7.85
N ASN A 294 -6.91 19.11 8.90
CA ASN A 294 -7.19 19.58 10.26
C ASN A 294 -6.75 21.03 10.47
N LYS A 295 -5.76 21.49 9.68
CA LYS A 295 -5.27 22.87 9.64
C LYS A 295 -5.39 23.48 8.24
N GLY A 296 -5.38 24.81 8.21
CA GLY A 296 -5.53 25.61 7.00
C GLY A 296 -4.23 25.76 6.21
N HIS A 297 -4.31 26.50 5.11
CA HIS A 297 -3.17 26.83 4.23
C HIS A 297 -2.44 25.62 3.63
N CYS A 298 -3.05 24.44 3.68
CA CYS A 298 -2.48 23.22 3.15
C CYS A 298 -2.89 22.98 1.69
N VAL A 299 -1.95 22.43 0.91
CA VAL A 299 -2.18 22.01 -0.47
C VAL A 299 -2.13 20.49 -0.53
N SER A 300 -3.17 19.85 -1.08
CA SER A 300 -3.15 18.41 -1.36
C SER A 300 -3.49 18.12 -2.81
N ARG A 301 -2.70 17.27 -3.47
CA ARG A 301 -2.94 16.76 -4.82
C ARG A 301 -2.99 15.24 -4.78
N GLN A 302 -4.04 14.65 -5.31
CA GLN A 302 -4.18 13.21 -5.38
C GLN A 302 -4.42 12.76 -6.82
N MET A 303 -3.63 11.79 -7.28
CA MET A 303 -3.75 11.22 -8.61
C MET A 303 -3.80 9.69 -8.58
N HIS A 304 -4.97 9.14 -8.86
CA HIS A 304 -5.20 7.71 -8.85
C HIS A 304 -5.56 7.23 -10.25
N LYS A 305 -4.67 6.46 -10.87
CA LYS A 305 -4.90 5.89 -12.20
C LYS A 305 -5.17 4.39 -12.11
N THR A 306 -6.16 3.93 -12.86
CA THR A 306 -6.49 2.51 -12.96
C THR A 306 -6.47 2.08 -14.41
N ILE A 307 -5.90 0.90 -14.70
CA ILE A 307 -5.92 0.27 -16.01
C ILE A 307 -6.45 -1.14 -15.81
N VAL A 308 -7.66 -1.41 -16.26
CA VAL A 308 -8.36 -2.67 -15.96
C VAL A 308 -8.45 -3.51 -17.22
N ARG A 309 -8.08 -4.79 -17.12
CA ARG A 309 -8.09 -5.73 -18.26
C ARG A 309 -8.87 -7.01 -17.93
N ASP A 310 -9.29 -7.71 -18.97
CA ASP A 310 -9.98 -8.99 -18.90
C ASP A 310 -11.27 -8.88 -18.06
N LYS A 311 -11.36 -9.62 -16.95
CA LYS A 311 -12.43 -9.55 -15.93
C LYS A 311 -11.91 -8.94 -14.61
N GLY A 312 -10.80 -8.21 -14.67
CA GLY A 312 -10.26 -7.52 -13.51
C GLY A 312 -11.23 -6.45 -13.00
N ARG A 313 -11.11 -6.11 -11.72
CA ARG A 313 -11.87 -5.02 -11.09
C ARG A 313 -10.94 -4.07 -10.38
N ALA A 314 -11.06 -2.78 -10.68
CA ALA A 314 -10.45 -1.73 -9.87
C ALA A 314 -11.49 -1.08 -8.96
N VAL A 315 -11.12 -0.82 -7.71
CA VAL A 315 -11.93 -0.05 -6.76
C VAL A 315 -11.12 1.15 -6.31
N PHE A 316 -11.71 2.34 -6.40
CA PHE A 316 -11.14 3.56 -5.84
C PHE A 316 -12.09 4.15 -4.80
N ASN A 317 -11.56 4.49 -3.63
CA ASN A 317 -12.28 5.30 -2.66
C ASN A 317 -11.37 6.36 -2.05
N GLY A 318 -11.67 7.62 -2.34
CA GLY A 318 -10.97 8.75 -1.73
C GLY A 318 -11.93 9.57 -0.90
N HIS A 319 -11.49 9.98 0.28
CA HIS A 319 -12.27 10.81 1.19
C HIS A 319 -11.42 11.99 1.65
N ILE A 320 -11.85 13.21 1.33
CA ILE A 320 -11.23 14.43 1.85
C ILE A 320 -12.19 15.08 2.83
N LYS A 321 -11.74 15.23 4.07
CA LYS A 321 -12.43 15.94 5.14
C LYS A 321 -11.68 17.23 5.45
N VAL A 322 -12.37 18.35 5.43
CA VAL A 322 -11.81 19.67 5.73
C VAL A 322 -12.48 20.23 6.96
N ALA A 323 -11.70 20.39 8.04
CA ALA A 323 -12.21 20.85 9.33
C ALA A 323 -12.69 22.31 9.28
N GLN A 324 -13.55 22.69 10.24
CA GLN A 324 -14.25 23.99 10.23
C GLN A 324 -13.33 25.23 10.17
N HIS A 325 -12.11 25.13 10.69
CA HIS A 325 -11.15 26.23 10.73
C HIS A 325 -9.93 26.02 9.81
N ALA A 326 -10.00 25.05 8.91
CA ALA A 326 -8.97 24.80 7.91
C ALA A 326 -9.13 25.75 6.71
N LEU A 327 -9.01 27.06 6.97
CA LEU A 327 -9.13 28.10 5.95
C LEU A 327 -7.99 28.01 4.93
N LYS A 328 -8.22 28.47 3.71
CA LYS A 328 -7.25 28.43 2.60
C LYS A 328 -6.77 27.02 2.21
N THR A 329 -7.49 25.96 2.60
CA THR A 329 -7.23 24.62 2.07
C THR A 329 -7.40 24.61 0.54
N ASP A 330 -6.43 24.03 -0.15
CA ASP A 330 -6.48 23.76 -1.59
C ASP A 330 -6.30 22.25 -1.84
N GLY A 331 -7.42 21.54 -2.03
CA GLY A 331 -7.46 20.09 -2.18
C GLY A 331 -8.00 19.65 -3.53
N GLN A 332 -7.22 18.85 -4.27
CA GLN A 332 -7.66 18.27 -5.54
C GLN A 332 -7.46 16.76 -5.55
N MET A 333 -8.46 16.04 -6.06
CA MET A 333 -8.41 14.59 -6.24
C MET A 333 -8.88 14.19 -7.63
N THR A 334 -8.00 13.55 -8.39
CA THR A 334 -8.27 13.08 -9.74
C THR A 334 -8.15 11.57 -9.78
N ASN A 335 -9.19 10.90 -10.30
CA ASN A 335 -9.18 9.46 -10.55
C ASN A 335 -9.49 9.15 -12.02
N ASN A 336 -8.49 8.69 -12.77
CA ASN A 336 -8.65 8.36 -14.19
C ASN A 336 -8.63 6.84 -14.38
N ASN A 337 -9.64 6.31 -15.07
CA ASN A 337 -9.84 4.87 -15.18
C ASN A 337 -9.93 4.45 -16.66
N LEU A 338 -9.03 3.56 -17.06
CA LEU A 338 -8.95 3.01 -18.41
C LEU A 338 -9.40 1.54 -18.42
N LEU A 339 -10.51 1.25 -19.10
CA LEU A 339 -11.03 -0.10 -19.28
C LEU A 339 -10.56 -0.65 -20.64
N LEU A 340 -9.87 -1.79 -20.61
CA LEU A 340 -9.30 -2.45 -21.80
C LEU A 340 -10.12 -3.66 -22.29
N GLY A 341 -11.09 -4.12 -21.50
CA GLY A 341 -11.91 -5.29 -21.80
C GLY A 341 -13.41 -5.04 -21.63
N LYS A 342 -14.21 -5.84 -22.34
CA LYS A 342 -15.69 -5.79 -22.26
C LYS A 342 -16.24 -6.22 -20.89
N LEU A 343 -15.44 -6.94 -20.11
CA LEU A 343 -15.79 -7.46 -18.78
C LEU A 343 -14.98 -6.78 -17.67
N SER A 344 -14.22 -5.74 -18.01
CA SER A 344 -13.42 -4.98 -17.06
C SER A 344 -14.34 -4.06 -16.26
N GLU A 345 -14.14 -4.02 -14.95
CA GLU A 345 -15.00 -3.26 -14.04
C GLU A 345 -14.19 -2.21 -13.26
N VAL A 346 -14.80 -1.05 -13.04
CA VAL A 346 -14.25 -0.04 -12.15
C VAL A 346 -15.35 0.58 -11.30
N ASP A 347 -15.11 0.63 -9.99
CA ASP A 347 -15.99 1.27 -9.02
C ASP A 347 -15.23 2.40 -8.33
N THR A 348 -15.62 3.64 -8.59
CA THR A 348 -14.96 4.84 -8.05
C THR A 348 -15.90 5.62 -7.15
N LYS A 349 -15.44 5.94 -5.93
CA LYS A 349 -16.20 6.71 -4.93
C LYS A 349 -15.32 7.79 -4.29
N PRO A 350 -15.09 8.93 -4.99
CA PRO A 350 -14.51 10.12 -4.39
C PRO A 350 -15.54 10.87 -3.53
N GLN A 351 -15.15 11.32 -2.34
CA GLN A 351 -16.02 11.95 -1.34
C GLN A 351 -15.36 13.21 -0.78
N LEU A 352 -16.17 14.24 -0.55
CA LEU A 352 -15.78 15.48 0.13
C LEU A 352 -16.68 15.74 1.34
N GLU A 353 -16.09 16.02 2.49
CA GLU A 353 -16.75 16.52 3.69
C GLU A 353 -16.12 17.86 4.08
N ILE A 354 -16.75 18.97 3.66
CA ILE A 354 -16.18 20.31 3.79
C ILE A 354 -16.93 21.10 4.85
N TYR A 355 -16.24 21.48 5.93
CA TYR A 355 -16.80 22.26 7.03
C TYR A 355 -16.27 23.72 7.09
N ALA A 356 -15.35 24.09 6.19
CA ALA A 356 -14.83 25.45 6.03
C ALA A 356 -15.31 26.08 4.71
N ASP A 357 -15.56 27.38 4.72
CA ASP A 357 -16.09 28.16 3.59
C ASP A 357 -15.00 28.68 2.65
N ASP A 358 -13.90 29.17 3.19
CA ASP A 358 -12.78 29.76 2.43
C ASP A 358 -11.79 28.69 1.95
N VAL A 359 -12.24 27.80 1.06
CA VAL A 359 -11.44 26.68 0.55
C VAL A 359 -11.59 26.49 -0.96
N LYS A 360 -10.60 25.81 -1.57
CA LYS A 360 -10.63 25.35 -2.96
C LYS A 360 -10.54 23.83 -2.97
N CYS A 361 -11.68 23.16 -2.93
CA CYS A 361 -11.74 21.72 -2.97
C CYS A 361 -12.48 21.23 -4.21
N SER A 362 -11.87 20.30 -4.95
CA SER A 362 -12.49 19.67 -6.11
C SER A 362 -12.08 18.21 -6.23
N HIS A 363 -12.96 17.40 -6.80
CA HIS A 363 -12.63 16.04 -7.20
C HIS A 363 -13.18 15.76 -8.60
N GLY A 364 -12.50 14.89 -9.33
CA GLY A 364 -12.89 14.46 -10.66
C GLY A 364 -12.61 12.99 -10.86
N ALA A 365 -13.52 12.28 -11.51
CA ALA A 365 -13.32 10.90 -11.91
C ALA A 365 -13.70 10.74 -13.38
N THR A 366 -12.85 10.06 -14.15
CA THR A 366 -13.11 9.72 -15.56
C THR A 366 -13.07 8.21 -15.74
N ILE A 367 -13.97 7.69 -16.55
CA ILE A 367 -13.98 6.29 -16.96
C ILE A 367 -14.05 6.27 -18.47
N GLY A 368 -13.07 5.63 -19.10
CA GLY A 368 -12.97 5.57 -20.55
C GLY A 368 -12.36 4.26 -21.02
N ARG A 369 -12.46 4.03 -22.32
CA ARG A 369 -11.72 2.99 -23.03
C ARG A 369 -10.62 3.66 -23.87
N ILE A 370 -9.74 2.86 -24.46
CA ILE A 370 -8.81 3.37 -25.47
C ILE A 370 -9.60 4.01 -26.61
N ASP A 371 -9.14 5.18 -27.05
CA ASP A 371 -9.70 5.90 -28.18
C ASP A 371 -9.39 5.16 -29.48
N ASP A 372 -10.45 4.79 -30.21
CA ASP A 372 -10.32 4.07 -31.48
C ASP A 372 -9.63 4.91 -32.56
N GLU A 373 -9.71 6.24 -32.49
CA GLU A 373 -9.02 7.14 -33.42
C GLU A 373 -7.51 7.16 -33.16
N GLN A 374 -7.10 7.19 -31.89
CA GLN A 374 -5.69 7.06 -31.50
C GLN A 374 -5.13 5.71 -31.93
N MET A 375 -5.90 4.63 -31.71
CA MET A 375 -5.54 3.29 -32.14
C MET A 375 -5.41 3.18 -33.66
N PHE A 376 -6.40 3.70 -34.41
CA PHE A 376 -6.38 3.72 -35.86
C PHE A 376 -5.18 4.52 -36.40
N TYR A 377 -4.90 5.68 -35.82
CA TYR A 377 -3.77 6.53 -36.21
C TYR A 377 -2.43 5.79 -36.06
N LEU A 378 -2.17 5.18 -34.89
CA LEU A 378 -0.94 4.40 -34.66
C LEU A 378 -0.83 3.22 -35.62
N ARG A 379 -1.93 2.47 -35.82
CA ARG A 379 -1.94 1.33 -36.74
C ARG A 379 -1.76 1.71 -38.20
N SER A 380 -2.28 2.87 -38.62
CA SER A 380 -2.09 3.40 -39.98
C SER A 380 -0.62 3.71 -40.32
N ARG A 381 0.22 3.87 -39.28
CA ARG A 381 1.68 4.04 -39.40
C ARG A 381 2.44 2.71 -39.40
N GLY A 382 1.75 1.57 -39.44
CA GLY A 382 2.36 0.23 -39.45
C GLY A 382 2.70 -0.32 -38.06
N ILE A 383 2.19 0.30 -36.98
CA ILE A 383 2.37 -0.21 -35.62
C ILE A 383 1.34 -1.31 -35.37
N GLU A 384 1.82 -2.47 -34.90
CA GLU A 384 0.94 -3.59 -34.54
C GLU A 384 0.00 -3.21 -33.40
N GLN A 385 -1.18 -3.85 -33.36
CA GLN A 385 -2.24 -3.50 -32.41
C GLN A 385 -1.77 -3.54 -30.95
N ASP A 386 -1.03 -4.58 -30.57
CA ASP A 386 -0.54 -4.74 -29.19
C ASP A 386 0.51 -3.67 -28.83
N ALA A 387 1.42 -3.35 -29.76
CA ALA A 387 2.40 -2.28 -29.58
C ALA A 387 1.72 -0.90 -29.45
N ALA A 388 0.72 -0.61 -30.28
CA ALA A 388 -0.05 0.63 -30.20
C ALA A 388 -0.79 0.75 -28.86
N GLN A 389 -1.39 -0.34 -28.38
CA GLN A 389 -2.05 -0.38 -27.08
C GLN A 389 -1.04 -0.13 -25.94
N THR A 390 0.12 -0.78 -25.97
CA THR A 390 1.20 -0.55 -25.01
C THR A 390 1.63 0.92 -25.00
N MET A 391 1.82 1.56 -26.15
CA MET A 391 2.18 2.99 -26.21
C MET A 391 1.16 3.90 -25.52
N ILE A 392 -0.14 3.69 -25.77
CA ILE A 392 -1.22 4.48 -25.15
C ILE A 392 -1.24 4.27 -23.63
N ILE A 393 -1.04 3.04 -23.19
CA ILE A 393 -1.04 2.69 -21.76
C ILE A 393 0.17 3.30 -21.05
N HIS A 394 1.35 3.23 -21.67
CA HIS A 394 2.54 3.90 -21.15
C HIS A 394 2.31 5.41 -21.05
N ALA A 395 1.74 6.04 -22.08
CA ALA A 395 1.38 7.47 -22.03
C ALA A 395 0.36 7.78 -20.92
N PHE A 396 -0.61 6.89 -20.68
CA PHE A 396 -1.57 7.02 -19.59
C PHE A 396 -0.91 6.92 -18.21
N ALA A 397 0.03 5.99 -18.03
CA ALA A 397 0.77 5.78 -16.79
C ALA A 397 1.91 6.79 -16.57
N ALA A 398 2.39 7.45 -17.63
CA ALA A 398 3.58 8.32 -17.62
C ALA A 398 3.55 9.37 -16.51
N GLU A 399 2.40 10.03 -16.30
CA GLU A 399 2.26 11.07 -15.26
C GLU A 399 2.56 10.56 -13.84
N LEU A 400 2.43 9.26 -13.59
CA LEU A 400 2.79 8.62 -12.31
C LEU A 400 4.19 8.01 -12.33
N THR A 401 4.62 7.42 -13.46
CA THR A 401 5.96 6.81 -13.53
C THR A 401 7.07 7.86 -13.60
N GLU A 402 6.80 9.02 -14.20
CA GLU A 402 7.74 10.14 -14.27
C GLU A 402 7.92 10.86 -12.92
N THR A 403 7.05 10.63 -11.92
CA THR A 403 7.28 11.13 -10.55
C THR A 403 8.36 10.34 -9.81
N LEU A 404 8.76 9.18 -10.33
CA LEU A 404 9.87 8.41 -9.79
C LEU A 404 11.17 9.02 -10.31
N GLU A 405 11.91 9.73 -9.46
CA GLU A 405 13.19 10.34 -9.81
C GLU A 405 14.28 9.28 -10.06
N ASN A 406 14.20 8.15 -9.35
CA ASN A 406 15.13 7.03 -9.52
C ASN A 406 14.79 6.19 -10.76
N GLU A 407 15.72 6.17 -11.73
CA GLU A 407 15.54 5.46 -13.00
C GLU A 407 15.41 3.94 -12.83
N VAL A 408 16.12 3.33 -11.88
CA VAL A 408 16.01 1.88 -11.61
C VAL A 408 14.60 1.53 -11.16
N MET A 409 14.01 2.33 -10.26
CA MET A 409 12.62 2.15 -9.84
C MET A 409 11.65 2.37 -11.01
N ARG A 410 11.86 3.43 -11.80
CA ARG A 410 11.01 3.72 -12.96
C ARG A 410 11.00 2.56 -13.94
N GLN A 411 12.17 2.03 -14.31
CA GLN A 411 12.29 0.89 -15.21
C GLN A 411 11.67 -0.38 -14.63
N ALA A 412 11.87 -0.66 -13.33
CA ALA A 412 11.23 -1.80 -12.67
C ALA A 412 9.70 -1.72 -12.72
N VAL A 413 9.14 -0.53 -12.49
CA VAL A 413 7.69 -0.29 -12.60
C VAL A 413 7.21 -0.46 -14.04
N LEU A 414 7.90 0.12 -15.02
CA LEU A 414 7.54 -0.02 -16.44
C LEU A 414 7.61 -1.48 -16.92
N GLN A 415 8.64 -2.22 -16.50
CA GLN A 415 8.75 -3.66 -16.78
C GLN A 415 7.60 -4.43 -16.12
N ARG A 416 7.25 -4.10 -14.87
CA ARG A 416 6.12 -4.73 -14.19
C ARG A 416 4.78 -4.43 -14.85
N ILE A 417 4.59 -3.21 -15.37
CA ILE A 417 3.44 -2.84 -16.19
C ILE A 417 3.42 -3.71 -17.46
N ALA A 418 4.55 -3.82 -18.18
CA ALA A 418 4.67 -4.59 -19.41
C ALA A 418 4.34 -6.09 -19.21
N GLN A 419 4.81 -6.70 -18.12
CA GLN A 419 4.51 -8.11 -17.76
C GLN A 419 3.01 -8.39 -17.56
N ARG A 420 2.19 -7.36 -17.33
CA ARG A 420 0.74 -7.48 -17.21
C ARG A 420 0.00 -7.42 -18.56
N PHE A 421 0.74 -7.25 -19.67
CA PHE A 421 0.23 -7.30 -21.05
C PHE A 421 0.61 -8.62 -21.75
N PRO A 422 -0.16 -9.06 -22.77
CA PRO A 422 0.24 -10.21 -23.57
C PRO A 422 1.53 -9.88 -24.35
N GLY A 423 2.50 -10.80 -24.35
CA GLY A 423 3.78 -10.60 -25.02
C GLY A 423 4.82 -9.81 -24.20
N GLY A 424 4.60 -9.59 -22.91
CA GLY A 424 5.51 -8.86 -22.00
C GLY A 424 6.79 -9.59 -21.58
N ASP A 425 7.30 -10.51 -22.42
CA ASP A 425 8.67 -11.01 -22.27
C ASP A 425 9.61 -9.92 -22.81
N VAL A 426 10.26 -9.18 -21.91
CA VAL A 426 11.30 -8.20 -22.24
C VAL A 426 12.61 -8.92 -22.52
#